data_AF-A0A3D4WX17-F1
#
_entry.id   AF-A0A3D4WX17-F1
#
_cell.length_a   1.000
_cell.length_b   1.000
_cell.length_c   1.000
_cell.angle_alpha   90.00
_cell.angle_beta   90.00
_cell.angle_gamma   90.00
#
_symmetry.space_group_name_H-M   'P 1'
#
loop_
_entity.id
_entity.type
_entity.pdbx_description
1 polymer ?
#
loop_
_entity_poly.entity_id
_entity_poly.type
_entity_poly.pdbx_seq_one_letter_code
_entity_poly.pdbx_strand_id
1 'polypeptide(L)'
;MTTPRHRRALIAAAFAFTTTLLASAIAATAANPPAPNAHDHSTHDHGDVALSEIPTDDPSRGLIFGGLSIARSGGCLGGYQVMGIDFEMCTHGPDAPPPGLAVNREIKPLVPRVGTQALPVCEGDGVTGRRVEVLYVHGTTNRYNQYVETFRTLAEDVDRIFYESARETGGDRRVRYVTETLSGQCRPVVRDVQIPDSALNANDWAPLLNAVRAAGYTRTDRKYLQFVDAAVYCGIGGFAGDTTKSDSNRSNVGPEYARADRGCWNAGVAAHELGHTLGAVNNNAPNGSGYAHCEDEWDVMCYKDNANTVIRYVCSDQAHDQRLDCNHDDYYHTNPGAGSYLATYFNVADNLFLIKGGGVSPSPSSTPSGGLFRLVNGASGSCLDVPNSNSANGTQLIIWTCNGGANQAVTRTGTTLQMLGKCLDAYGAGTANGTRIVLWTCNGAANQQWTLRTDGSVAGVQSGRCLTPTGGATANGTLMVLSDCNGQPYQRWTRTTS
;
A
#
# COMPACT_ATOMS: atom_id res chain seq x y z
N MET A 1 12.43 -72.45 26.31
CA MET A 1 11.73 -73.62 25.72
C MET A 1 11.03 -73.12 24.48
N THR A 2 11.70 -73.19 23.32
CA THR A 2 11.56 -74.23 22.28
C THR A 2 10.49 -73.88 21.24
N THR A 3 10.98 -73.42 20.08
CA THR A 3 10.37 -73.54 18.73
C THR A 3 10.14 -75.02 18.36
N PRO A 4 9.27 -75.39 17.38
CA PRO A 4 9.60 -75.34 15.92
C PRO A 4 8.38 -75.02 15.02
N ARG A 5 8.44 -74.49 13.78
CA ARG A 5 9.25 -74.67 12.54
C ARG A 5 8.71 -75.75 11.57
N HIS A 6 8.53 -75.30 10.31
CA HIS A 6 8.52 -76.05 9.02
C HIS A 6 7.16 -76.61 8.52
N ARG A 7 6.80 -76.71 7.22
CA ARG A 7 7.50 -76.90 5.90
C ARG A 7 6.61 -76.32 4.77
N ARG A 8 7.11 -75.55 3.78
CA ARG A 8 7.78 -75.89 2.49
C ARG A 8 6.94 -76.65 1.42
N ALA A 9 7.08 -76.14 0.17
CA ALA A 9 7.07 -76.80 -1.16
C ALA A 9 5.86 -76.46 -2.07
N LEU A 10 5.91 -76.29 -3.41
CA LEU A 10 6.91 -76.01 -4.47
C LEU A 10 6.17 -76.24 -5.83
N ILE A 11 6.45 -75.43 -6.88
CA ILE A 11 6.38 -75.75 -8.34
C ILE A 11 4.93 -75.95 -8.92
N ALA A 12 4.48 -75.44 -10.08
CA ALA A 12 5.07 -75.43 -11.43
C ALA A 12 4.45 -74.36 -12.36
N ALA A 13 5.21 -74.02 -13.39
CA ALA A 13 4.88 -73.12 -14.49
C ALA A 13 4.01 -73.78 -15.58
N ALA A 14 3.32 -72.94 -16.37
CA ALA A 14 2.91 -73.28 -17.73
C ALA A 14 3.20 -72.08 -18.66
N PHE A 15 4.10 -72.31 -19.62
CA PHE A 15 4.41 -71.45 -20.76
C PHE A 15 3.57 -71.90 -21.96
N ALA A 16 3.03 -70.94 -22.72
CA ALA A 16 2.77 -71.12 -24.15
C ALA A 16 2.82 -69.76 -24.88
N PHE A 17 3.93 -69.56 -25.60
CA PHE A 17 4.07 -68.72 -26.80
C PHE A 17 3.13 -69.27 -27.91
N THR A 18 2.66 -68.58 -28.97
CA THR A 18 3.09 -67.41 -29.75
C THR A 18 1.95 -67.14 -30.75
N THR A 19 1.67 -65.88 -31.09
CA THR A 19 1.51 -65.45 -32.49
C THR A 19 1.76 -63.95 -32.59
N THR A 20 2.85 -63.61 -33.27
CA THR A 20 3.28 -62.27 -33.69
C THR A 20 2.62 -61.90 -35.02
N LEU A 21 2.14 -60.66 -35.17
CA LEU A 21 2.14 -59.94 -36.44
C LEU A 21 2.15 -58.42 -36.20
N LEU A 22 3.02 -57.75 -36.96
CA LEU A 22 3.54 -56.40 -36.82
C LEU A 22 2.49 -55.28 -36.98
N ALA A 23 2.64 -54.20 -36.19
CA ALA A 23 2.43 -52.82 -36.66
C ALA A 23 3.25 -51.81 -35.83
N SER A 24 4.26 -51.24 -36.49
CA SER A 24 4.85 -49.90 -36.37
C SER A 24 4.94 -49.19 -35.02
N ALA A 25 6.16 -48.91 -34.60
CA ALA A 25 6.50 -47.94 -33.57
C ALA A 25 6.16 -46.50 -34.02
N ILE A 26 5.37 -45.79 -33.22
CA ILE A 26 5.34 -44.32 -33.17
C ILE A 26 5.51 -43.96 -31.69
N ALA A 27 6.53 -43.17 -31.40
CA ALA A 27 6.81 -42.65 -30.07
C ALA A 27 5.60 -41.83 -29.58
N ALA A 28 4.90 -42.33 -28.56
CA ALA A 28 3.93 -41.54 -27.82
C ALA A 28 4.70 -40.64 -26.85
N THR A 29 4.91 -39.38 -27.25
CA THR A 29 5.10 -38.29 -26.29
C THR A 29 3.92 -38.31 -25.33
N ALA A 30 4.18 -38.47 -24.03
CA ALA A 30 3.17 -38.26 -23.00
C ALA A 30 2.64 -36.83 -23.14
N ALA A 31 1.46 -36.70 -23.76
CA ALA A 31 0.72 -35.46 -23.77
C ALA A 31 0.31 -35.18 -22.31
N ASN A 32 0.68 -34.01 -21.81
CA ASN A 32 0.12 -33.47 -20.58
C ASN A 32 -1.41 -33.56 -20.65
N PRO A 33 -2.09 -33.90 -19.53
CA PRO A 33 -3.54 -33.81 -19.50
C PRO A 33 -3.96 -32.38 -19.87
N PRO A 34 -5.05 -32.20 -20.64
CA PRO A 34 -5.52 -30.87 -20.99
C PRO A 34 -5.81 -30.09 -19.71
N ALA A 35 -5.38 -28.83 -19.70
CA ALA A 35 -5.73 -27.88 -18.65
C ALA A 35 -7.24 -27.95 -18.40
N PRO A 36 -7.70 -27.94 -17.13
CA PRO A 36 -9.13 -27.87 -16.86
C PRO A 36 -9.70 -26.64 -17.57
N ASN A 37 -10.80 -26.88 -18.28
CA ASN A 37 -11.42 -25.98 -19.22
C ASN A 37 -11.58 -24.56 -18.65
N ALA A 38 -11.35 -23.56 -19.52
CA ALA A 38 -11.85 -22.21 -19.32
C ALA A 38 -13.32 -22.29 -18.92
N HIS A 39 -13.62 -21.92 -17.67
CA HIS A 39 -14.98 -21.75 -17.22
C HIS A 39 -15.62 -20.66 -18.08
N ASP A 40 -16.81 -20.97 -18.58
CA ASP A 40 -17.66 -20.10 -19.38
C ASP A 40 -17.80 -18.74 -18.67
N HIS A 41 -17.09 -17.73 -19.17
CA HIS A 41 -17.25 -16.33 -18.78
C HIS A 41 -18.55 -15.81 -19.41
N SER A 42 -19.69 -16.41 -19.04
CA SER A 42 -20.96 -15.73 -19.20
C SER A 42 -20.82 -14.46 -18.37
N THR A 43 -20.90 -13.30 -19.02
CA THR A 43 -21.02 -12.01 -18.38
C THR A 43 -22.13 -12.12 -17.34
N HIS A 44 -21.77 -12.29 -16.06
CA HIS A 44 -22.69 -11.95 -14.98
C HIS A 44 -22.83 -10.43 -15.05
N ASP A 45 -23.76 -10.01 -15.89
CA ASP A 45 -24.45 -8.75 -15.73
C ASP A 45 -25.11 -8.85 -14.37
N HIS A 46 -24.36 -8.50 -13.31
CA HIS A 46 -24.92 -8.13 -12.02
C HIS A 46 -25.65 -6.81 -12.25
N GLY A 47 -26.75 -6.88 -13.02
CA GLY A 47 -27.57 -5.75 -13.37
C GLY A 47 -27.92 -5.04 -12.07
N ASP A 48 -27.45 -3.80 -11.96
CA ASP A 48 -27.69 -2.86 -10.88
C ASP A 48 -28.22 -3.52 -9.60
N VAL A 49 -27.35 -4.17 -8.80
CA VAL A 49 -27.73 -4.63 -7.46
C VAL A 49 -27.95 -3.39 -6.60
N ALA A 50 -29.11 -2.79 -6.78
CA ALA A 50 -29.57 -1.65 -6.01
C ALA A 50 -30.10 -2.21 -4.70
N LEU A 51 -29.41 -1.89 -3.61
CA LEU A 51 -29.97 -1.93 -2.27
C LEU A 51 -31.44 -1.44 -2.32
N SER A 52 -32.39 -2.32 -2.02
CA SER A 52 -33.81 -2.01 -2.19
C SER A 52 -34.39 -1.24 -1.00
N GLU A 53 -33.85 -1.50 0.19
CA GLU A 53 -34.23 -0.85 1.45
C GLU A 53 -33.06 -0.79 2.43
N ILE A 54 -33.10 0.18 3.35
CA ILE A 54 -32.12 0.29 4.44
C ILE A 54 -32.53 -0.73 5.50
N PRO A 55 -31.64 -1.65 5.92
CA PRO A 55 -31.95 -2.59 6.98
C PRO A 55 -32.32 -1.89 8.29
N THR A 56 -33.07 -2.58 9.15
CA THR A 56 -33.34 -2.10 10.50
C THR A 56 -32.07 -2.18 11.35
N ASP A 57 -31.83 -1.17 12.17
CA ASP A 57 -30.70 -1.16 13.10
C ASP A 57 -30.73 -2.37 14.05
N ASP A 58 -29.55 -2.99 14.24
CA ASP A 58 -29.27 -3.95 15.30
C ASP A 58 -28.00 -3.50 16.06
N PRO A 59 -28.14 -2.64 17.07
CA PRO A 59 -27.01 -2.14 17.86
C PRO A 59 -26.22 -3.24 18.56
N SER A 60 -26.84 -4.38 18.88
CA SER A 60 -26.14 -5.49 19.54
C SER A 60 -25.10 -6.15 18.64
N ARG A 61 -25.30 -6.02 17.32
CA ARG A 61 -24.40 -6.46 16.25
C ARG A 61 -23.71 -5.29 15.56
N GLY A 62 -23.83 -4.07 16.08
CA GLY A 62 -23.17 -2.88 15.51
C GLY A 62 -23.65 -2.49 14.12
N LEU A 63 -24.82 -3.00 13.73
CA LEU A 63 -25.47 -2.71 12.45
C LEU A 63 -26.31 -1.44 12.64
N ILE A 64 -25.69 -0.28 12.51
CA ILE A 64 -26.35 1.02 12.65
C ILE A 64 -26.32 1.74 11.30
N PHE A 65 -27.50 2.02 10.73
CA PHE A 65 -27.64 2.66 9.42
C PHE A 65 -28.07 4.12 9.53
N GLY A 66 -28.14 4.67 10.74
CA GLY A 66 -28.40 6.09 10.99
C GLY A 66 -27.46 6.99 10.19
N GLY A 67 -28.03 7.99 9.50
CA GLY A 67 -27.27 8.91 8.66
C GLY A 67 -26.90 8.34 7.28
N LEU A 68 -27.34 7.14 6.91
CA LEU A 68 -27.10 6.56 5.59
C LEU A 68 -28.33 6.68 4.69
N SER A 69 -28.11 6.86 3.38
CA SER A 69 -29.15 6.82 2.35
C SER A 69 -28.72 5.89 1.23
N ILE A 70 -29.64 5.07 0.71
CA ILE A 70 -29.36 4.25 -0.47
C ILE A 70 -29.01 5.15 -1.66
N ALA A 71 -27.89 4.85 -2.29
CA ALA A 71 -27.50 5.52 -3.52
C ALA A 71 -28.10 4.80 -4.73
N ARG A 72 -29.08 5.44 -5.37
CA ARG A 72 -29.76 4.91 -6.57
C ARG A 72 -29.12 5.34 -7.90
N SER A 73 -28.14 6.23 -7.83
CA SER A 73 -27.41 6.78 -8.98
C SER A 73 -26.18 7.55 -8.50
N GLY A 74 -25.28 7.91 -9.41
CA GLY A 74 -24.12 8.73 -9.09
C GLY A 74 -22.96 7.94 -8.48
N GLY A 75 -22.03 8.64 -7.82
CA GLY A 75 -20.77 8.07 -7.39
C GLY A 75 -20.87 6.97 -6.33
N CYS A 76 -21.96 6.90 -5.58
CA CYS A 76 -22.17 5.90 -4.54
C CYS A 76 -23.01 4.70 -5.00
N LEU A 77 -23.37 4.60 -6.29
CA LEU A 77 -24.21 3.52 -6.79
C LEU A 77 -23.67 2.15 -6.34
N GLY A 78 -24.55 1.33 -5.76
CA GLY A 78 -24.17 0.03 -5.20
C GLY A 78 -23.78 0.04 -3.72
N GLY A 79 -23.84 1.19 -3.05
CA GLY A 79 -23.68 1.32 -1.60
C GLY A 79 -24.61 2.38 -1.01
N TYR A 80 -24.18 2.97 0.10
CA TYR A 80 -24.88 4.06 0.77
C TYR A 80 -24.13 5.37 0.64
N GLN A 81 -24.87 6.46 0.46
CA GLN A 81 -24.38 7.81 0.66
C GLN A 81 -24.42 8.16 2.16
N VAL A 82 -23.34 8.73 2.69
CA VAL A 82 -23.31 9.26 4.04
C VAL A 82 -23.91 10.67 4.05
N MET A 83 -24.97 10.85 4.81
CA MET A 83 -25.72 12.11 4.93
C MET A 83 -25.20 12.95 6.09
N GLY A 84 -25.48 14.26 6.11
CA GLY A 84 -25.10 15.13 7.24
C GLY A 84 -23.62 15.51 7.31
N ILE A 85 -22.87 15.25 6.24
CA ILE A 85 -21.50 15.72 6.02
C ILE A 85 -21.47 16.75 4.86
N ASP A 86 -20.46 17.62 4.83
CA ASP A 86 -20.33 18.69 3.82
C ASP A 86 -19.54 18.27 2.55
N PHE A 87 -19.35 16.96 2.35
CA PHE A 87 -18.65 16.36 1.22
C PHE A 87 -19.36 15.08 0.77
N GLU A 88 -19.20 14.68 -0.48
CA GLU A 88 -19.73 13.40 -0.96
C GLU A 88 -18.83 12.26 -0.46
N MET A 89 -19.42 11.34 0.30
CA MET A 89 -18.76 10.11 0.73
C MET A 89 -19.75 8.95 0.65
N CYS A 90 -19.22 7.83 0.22
CA CYS A 90 -19.95 6.60 0.01
C CYS A 90 -19.46 5.55 1.02
N THR A 91 -20.30 4.61 1.42
CA THR A 91 -19.95 3.51 2.31
C THR A 91 -20.64 2.23 1.88
N HIS A 92 -20.01 1.10 2.17
CA HIS A 92 -20.63 -0.21 1.96
C HIS A 92 -21.70 -0.50 3.02
N GLY A 93 -21.57 0.10 4.22
CA GLY A 93 -22.49 -0.08 5.34
C GLY A 93 -21.75 -0.48 6.63
N PRO A 94 -22.48 -0.69 7.73
CA PRO A 94 -21.92 -1.25 8.95
C PRO A 94 -21.80 -2.78 8.89
N ASP A 95 -20.72 -3.31 9.46
CA ASP A 95 -20.46 -4.75 9.47
C ASP A 95 -20.83 -5.41 10.80
N ALA A 96 -21.35 -6.62 10.68
CA ALA A 96 -21.59 -7.46 11.84
C ALA A 96 -20.26 -8.00 12.40
N PRO A 97 -20.16 -8.20 13.73
CA PRO A 97 -19.00 -8.82 14.33
C PRO A 97 -18.68 -10.19 13.72
N PRO A 98 -17.40 -10.44 13.37
CA PRO A 98 -16.94 -11.78 13.05
C PRO A 98 -17.23 -12.77 14.19
N PRO A 99 -17.32 -14.08 13.89
CA PRO A 99 -17.56 -15.10 14.90
C PRO A 99 -16.60 -14.97 16.10
N GLY A 100 -17.16 -14.92 17.32
CA GLY A 100 -16.39 -14.80 18.56
C GLY A 100 -16.03 -13.36 18.97
N LEU A 101 -16.41 -12.35 18.18
CA LEU A 101 -16.32 -10.94 18.54
C LEU A 101 -17.71 -10.37 18.90
N ALA A 102 -17.72 -9.26 19.62
CA ALA A 102 -18.92 -8.53 19.99
C ALA A 102 -18.60 -7.05 20.17
N VAL A 103 -19.52 -6.16 19.78
CA VAL A 103 -19.32 -4.70 19.75
C VAL A 103 -18.93 -4.11 21.11
N ASN A 104 -19.52 -4.63 22.19
CA ASN A 104 -19.33 -4.12 23.55
C ASN A 104 -18.22 -4.85 24.33
N ARG A 105 -17.48 -5.75 23.68
CA ARG A 105 -16.39 -6.49 24.33
C ARG A 105 -15.23 -5.57 24.69
N GLU A 106 -14.56 -5.86 25.80
CA GLU A 106 -13.24 -5.31 26.08
C GLU A 106 -12.16 -6.22 25.51
N ILE A 107 -11.14 -5.61 24.93
CA ILE A 107 -9.98 -6.31 24.41
C ILE A 107 -8.80 -6.09 25.34
N LYS A 108 -7.91 -7.07 25.42
CA LYS A 108 -6.66 -6.91 26.18
C LYS A 108 -5.66 -6.15 25.31
N PRO A 109 -4.93 -5.17 25.87
CA PRO A 109 -3.83 -4.53 25.15
C PRO A 109 -2.85 -5.56 24.62
N LEU A 110 -2.47 -5.41 23.36
CA LEU A 110 -1.41 -6.19 22.75
C LEU A 110 -0.04 -5.60 23.09
N VAL A 111 0.95 -6.47 23.07
CA VAL A 111 2.37 -6.11 23.17
C VAL A 111 3.01 -6.13 21.79
N PRO A 112 4.12 -5.42 21.58
CA PRO A 112 4.86 -5.49 20.32
C PRO A 112 5.22 -6.93 19.98
N ARG A 113 5.12 -7.28 18.69
CA ARG A 113 5.60 -8.58 18.21
C ARG A 113 7.12 -8.65 18.33
N VAL A 114 7.63 -9.80 18.79
CA VAL A 114 9.07 -10.07 18.92
C VAL A 114 9.47 -11.08 17.83
N GLY A 115 10.51 -10.80 17.04
CA GLY A 115 11.08 -11.76 16.08
C GLY A 115 11.40 -11.20 14.68
N THR A 116 11.56 -12.11 13.71
CA THR A 116 11.99 -11.85 12.31
C THR A 116 10.85 -11.47 11.36
N GLN A 117 9.73 -10.96 11.89
CA GLN A 117 8.54 -10.71 11.10
C GLN A 117 8.69 -9.44 10.26
N ALA A 118 8.15 -9.46 9.03
CA ALA A 118 8.24 -8.32 8.13
C ALA A 118 7.38 -7.16 8.65
N LEU A 119 8.03 -6.13 9.20
CA LEU A 119 7.39 -4.88 9.57
C LEU A 119 7.08 -4.03 8.32
N PRO A 120 6.09 -3.12 8.37
CA PRO A 120 5.78 -2.19 7.29
C PRO A 120 7.01 -1.52 6.71
N VAL A 121 6.97 -1.25 5.40
CA VAL A 121 8.09 -0.62 4.70
C VAL A 121 8.02 0.90 4.89
N CYS A 122 9.11 1.48 5.39
CA CYS A 122 9.30 2.92 5.39
C CYS A 122 9.60 3.36 3.96
N GLU A 123 8.63 3.99 3.32
CA GLU A 123 8.81 4.56 1.99
C GLU A 123 8.99 6.07 2.09
N GLY A 124 10.05 6.58 1.47
CA GLY A 124 10.33 8.02 1.41
C GLY A 124 10.53 8.61 2.79
N ASP A 125 9.77 9.67 3.09
CA ASP A 125 9.88 10.39 4.34
C ASP A 125 8.96 9.89 5.46
N GLY A 126 8.18 8.85 5.17
CA GLY A 126 7.14 8.36 6.08
C GLY A 126 5.92 9.27 6.22
N VAL A 127 5.84 10.42 5.54
CA VAL A 127 4.75 11.41 5.75
C VAL A 127 4.18 11.97 4.44
N THR A 128 5.02 12.37 3.49
CA THR A 128 4.61 12.96 2.21
C THR A 128 4.03 11.90 1.27
N GLY A 129 3.06 12.33 0.45
CA GLY A 129 2.40 11.50 -0.54
C GLY A 129 1.19 10.74 0.03
N ARG A 130 0.55 9.95 -0.83
CA ARG A 130 -0.60 9.11 -0.48
C ARG A 130 -0.23 8.13 0.61
N ARG A 131 -0.91 8.16 1.76
CA ARG A 131 -0.63 7.26 2.89
C ARG A 131 -1.87 6.87 3.66
N VAL A 132 -1.81 5.70 4.28
CA VAL A 132 -2.74 5.32 5.35
C VAL A 132 -2.24 5.92 6.66
N GLU A 133 -3.04 6.70 7.35
CA GLU A 133 -2.71 7.30 8.65
C GLU A 133 -3.59 6.69 9.74
N VAL A 134 -2.96 6.16 10.80
CA VAL A 134 -3.66 5.44 11.87
C VAL A 134 -4.07 6.43 12.96
N LEU A 135 -5.35 6.44 13.30
CA LEU A 135 -5.92 7.30 14.34
C LEU A 135 -6.43 6.42 15.49
N TYR A 136 -6.13 6.81 16.72
CA TYR A 136 -6.91 6.43 17.89
C TYR A 136 -7.87 7.58 18.20
N VAL A 137 -9.17 7.33 18.00
CA VAL A 137 -10.20 8.36 18.18
C VAL A 137 -10.92 8.08 19.48
N HIS A 138 -10.94 9.05 20.39
CA HIS A 138 -11.50 8.87 21.72
C HIS A 138 -12.30 10.08 22.19
N GLY A 139 -13.07 9.86 23.25
CA GLY A 139 -13.90 10.87 23.89
C GLY A 139 -13.18 11.53 25.05
N THR A 140 -13.90 11.85 26.13
CA THR A 140 -13.26 12.34 27.36
C THR A 140 -12.37 11.30 28.03
N THR A 141 -12.69 10.02 27.89
CA THR A 141 -11.83 8.93 28.35
C THR A 141 -10.70 8.69 27.34
N ASN A 142 -9.46 8.89 27.76
CA ASN A 142 -8.26 8.65 26.94
C ASN A 142 -7.53 7.40 27.45
N ARG A 143 -7.39 6.38 26.59
CA ARG A 143 -6.63 5.14 26.86
C ARG A 143 -5.45 4.96 25.89
N TYR A 144 -4.97 6.04 25.28
CA TYR A 144 -3.90 6.03 24.29
C TYR A 144 -2.64 5.33 24.80
N ASN A 145 -2.14 5.72 25.98
CA ASN A 145 -0.93 5.12 26.57
C ASN A 145 -1.08 3.62 26.87
N GLN A 146 -2.32 3.14 27.04
CA GLN A 146 -2.60 1.72 27.25
C GLN A 146 -2.63 0.93 25.94
N TYR A 147 -3.10 1.53 24.84
CA TYR A 147 -3.40 0.82 23.59
C TYR A 147 -2.56 1.25 22.38
N VAL A 148 -1.68 2.25 22.47
CA VAL A 148 -0.88 2.71 21.33
C VAL A 148 -0.09 1.57 20.66
N GLU A 149 0.51 0.67 21.44
CA GLU A 149 1.20 -0.51 20.89
C GLU A 149 0.24 -1.55 20.32
N THR A 150 -1.01 -1.60 20.80
CA THR A 150 -2.06 -2.41 20.19
C THR A 150 -2.34 -1.91 18.78
N PHE A 151 -2.59 -0.62 18.61
CA PHE A 151 -2.93 -0.05 17.30
C PHE A 151 -1.77 -0.15 16.30
N ARG A 152 -0.52 0.04 16.75
CA ARG A 152 0.66 -0.22 15.92
C ARG A 152 0.72 -1.68 15.47
N THR A 153 0.60 -2.61 16.41
CA THR A 153 0.64 -4.05 16.12
C THR A 153 -0.48 -4.47 15.16
N LEU A 154 -1.69 -3.95 15.35
CA LEU A 154 -2.81 -4.23 14.45
C LEU A 154 -2.56 -3.66 13.05
N ALA A 155 -2.03 -2.43 12.91
CA ALA A 155 -1.67 -1.87 11.61
C ALA A 155 -0.54 -2.65 10.91
N GLU A 156 0.44 -3.15 11.67
CA GLU A 156 1.49 -4.04 11.14
C GLU A 156 0.90 -5.39 10.67
N ASP A 157 -0.09 -5.91 11.38
CA ASP A 157 -0.80 -7.11 10.97
C ASP A 157 -1.67 -6.89 9.73
N VAL A 158 -2.29 -5.71 9.59
CA VAL A 158 -2.98 -5.31 8.36
C VAL A 158 -2.00 -5.29 7.19
N ASP A 159 -0.84 -4.63 7.32
CA ASP A 159 0.20 -4.67 6.26
C ASP A 159 0.60 -6.09 5.89
N ARG A 160 0.72 -6.97 6.89
CA ARG A 160 1.05 -8.38 6.68
C ARG A 160 -0.04 -9.12 5.90
N ILE A 161 -1.32 -8.85 6.14
CA ILE A 161 -2.43 -9.43 5.36
C ILE A 161 -2.26 -9.06 3.88
N PHE A 162 -2.04 -7.79 3.56
CA PHE A 162 -1.78 -7.35 2.17
C PHE A 162 -0.51 -7.98 1.60
N TYR A 163 0.57 -8.02 2.36
CA TYR A 163 1.85 -8.58 1.94
C TYR A 163 1.77 -10.08 1.62
N GLU A 164 1.19 -10.86 2.53
CA GLU A 164 1.10 -12.31 2.37
C GLU A 164 0.16 -12.68 1.22
N SER A 165 -0.96 -11.97 1.05
CA SER A 165 -1.88 -12.14 -0.10
C SER A 165 -1.23 -11.78 -1.43
N ALA A 166 -0.39 -10.73 -1.45
CA ALA A 166 0.36 -10.35 -2.66
C ALA A 166 1.35 -11.45 -3.11
N ARG A 167 1.94 -12.17 -2.15
CA ARG A 167 2.90 -13.23 -2.45
C ARG A 167 2.29 -14.46 -3.06
N GLU A 168 1.03 -14.76 -2.75
CA GLU A 168 0.29 -15.89 -3.33
C GLU A 168 0.18 -15.76 -4.85
N THR A 169 0.11 -14.52 -5.35
CA THR A 169 0.05 -14.19 -6.78
C THR A 169 1.40 -13.79 -7.38
N GLY A 170 2.51 -14.05 -6.68
CA GLY A 170 3.87 -13.85 -7.16
C GLY A 170 4.40 -12.42 -7.10
N GLY A 171 3.73 -11.53 -6.37
CA GLY A 171 4.12 -10.14 -6.21
C GLY A 171 4.39 -9.73 -4.77
N ASP A 172 4.48 -8.41 -4.58
CA ASP A 172 4.68 -7.80 -3.27
C ASP A 172 3.96 -6.46 -3.22
N ARG A 173 3.13 -6.30 -2.18
CA ARG A 173 2.41 -5.08 -1.88
C ARG A 173 2.40 -4.85 -0.38
N ARG A 174 2.72 -3.62 0.01
CA ARG A 174 2.74 -3.18 1.41
C ARG A 174 1.81 -2.00 1.57
N VAL A 175 1.11 -1.92 2.69
CA VAL A 175 0.29 -0.75 3.02
C VAL A 175 1.24 0.42 3.26
N ARG A 176 1.04 1.52 2.52
CA ARG A 176 1.88 2.70 2.64
C ARG A 176 1.43 3.54 3.83
N TYR A 177 1.87 3.18 5.03
CA TYR A 177 1.54 3.93 6.23
C TYR A 177 2.26 5.29 6.32
N VAL A 178 1.67 6.21 7.07
CA VAL A 178 2.41 7.25 7.79
C VAL A 178 3.27 6.54 8.83
N THR A 179 4.58 6.73 8.77
CA THR A 179 5.56 5.96 9.55
C THR A 179 6.54 6.85 10.29
N GLU A 180 7.07 6.32 11.38
CA GLU A 180 8.15 6.91 12.17
C GLU A 180 9.22 5.85 12.48
N THR A 181 10.39 6.32 12.91
CA THR A 181 11.41 5.43 13.48
C THR A 181 11.22 5.36 14.98
N LEU A 182 10.78 4.20 15.47
CA LEU A 182 10.61 3.93 16.90
C LEU A 182 11.57 2.80 17.29
N SER A 183 12.49 3.07 18.23
CA SER A 183 13.51 2.11 18.66
C SER A 183 14.33 1.49 17.52
N GLY A 184 14.62 2.27 16.47
CA GLY A 184 15.35 1.81 15.29
C GLY A 184 14.53 0.95 14.32
N GLN A 185 13.21 0.87 14.48
CA GLN A 185 12.33 0.14 13.57
C GLN A 185 11.37 1.10 12.87
N CYS A 186 11.05 0.78 11.61
CA CYS A 186 9.96 1.44 10.90
C CYS A 186 8.63 0.99 11.50
N ARG A 187 7.85 1.91 12.05
CA ARG A 187 6.56 1.62 12.68
C ARG A 187 5.50 2.60 12.21
N PRO A 188 4.22 2.19 12.09
CA PRO A 188 3.13 3.12 11.85
C PRO A 188 3.04 4.19 12.96
N VAL A 189 2.78 5.43 12.57
CA VAL A 189 2.41 6.49 13.51
C VAL A 189 0.95 6.30 13.89
N VAL A 190 0.65 6.35 15.19
CA VAL A 190 -0.72 6.39 15.71
C VAL A 190 -0.96 7.79 16.27
N ARG A 191 -2.00 8.47 15.77
CA ARG A 191 -2.39 9.80 16.24
C ARG A 191 -3.42 9.70 17.35
N ASP A 192 -3.22 10.43 18.44
CA ASP A 192 -4.21 10.58 19.52
C ASP A 192 -5.21 11.68 19.14
N VAL A 193 -6.49 11.33 18.99
CA VAL A 193 -7.53 12.24 18.47
C VAL A 193 -8.72 12.28 19.42
N GLN A 194 -8.82 13.36 20.18
CA GLN A 194 -9.99 13.60 21.03
C GLN A 194 -11.11 14.27 20.25
N ILE A 195 -12.33 13.73 20.34
CA ILE A 195 -13.57 14.32 19.81
C ILE A 195 -14.65 14.41 20.91
N PRO A 196 -15.76 15.14 20.70
CA PRO A 196 -16.87 15.16 21.65
C PRO A 196 -17.50 13.77 21.86
N ASP A 197 -17.82 13.42 23.11
CA ASP A 197 -18.46 12.12 23.44
C ASP A 197 -19.78 11.90 22.70
N SER A 198 -20.52 12.98 22.42
CA SER A 198 -21.76 12.92 21.64
C SER A 198 -21.55 12.54 20.18
N ALA A 199 -20.41 12.90 19.59
CA ALA A 199 -20.05 12.52 18.23
C ALA A 199 -19.48 11.09 18.19
N LEU A 200 -18.68 10.72 19.18
CA LEU A 200 -18.06 9.40 19.31
C LEU A 200 -19.10 8.27 19.41
N ASN A 201 -20.15 8.49 20.23
CA ASN A 201 -21.15 7.49 20.57
C ASN A 201 -22.48 7.67 19.81
N ALA A 202 -22.50 8.49 18.75
CA ALA A 202 -23.70 8.66 17.95
C ALA A 202 -24.06 7.35 17.24
N ASN A 203 -25.35 7.01 17.20
CA ASN A 203 -25.90 5.97 16.32
C ASN A 203 -26.02 6.49 14.87
N ASP A 204 -24.96 7.13 14.40
CA ASP A 204 -24.81 7.80 13.12
C ASP A 204 -23.31 8.00 12.89
N TRP A 205 -22.83 7.78 11.66
CA TRP A 205 -21.40 7.95 11.36
C TRP A 205 -20.99 9.42 11.15
N ALA A 206 -21.89 10.25 10.64
CA ALA A 206 -21.61 11.63 10.26
C ALA A 206 -21.10 12.52 11.41
N PRO A 207 -21.62 12.45 12.64
CA PRO A 207 -21.09 13.21 13.76
C PRO A 207 -19.60 12.95 14.01
N LEU A 208 -19.16 11.69 13.97
CA LEU A 208 -17.76 11.33 14.14
C LEU A 208 -16.91 11.88 12.98
N LEU A 209 -17.35 11.68 11.73
CA LEU A 209 -16.63 12.17 10.56
C LEU A 209 -16.44 13.69 10.60
N ASN A 210 -17.49 14.44 10.94
CA ASN A 210 -17.43 15.89 11.08
C ASN A 210 -16.46 16.31 12.20
N ALA A 211 -16.44 15.62 13.34
CA ALA A 211 -15.54 15.93 14.44
C ALA A 211 -14.07 15.62 14.12
N VAL A 212 -13.79 14.47 13.48
CA VAL A 212 -12.44 14.09 13.05
C VAL A 212 -11.91 15.04 11.97
N ARG A 213 -12.77 15.46 11.03
CA ARG A 213 -12.42 16.46 10.02
C ARG A 213 -12.18 17.84 10.64
N ALA A 214 -13.00 18.25 11.61
CA ALA A 214 -12.77 19.47 12.38
C ALA A 214 -11.44 19.43 13.15
N ALA A 215 -10.96 18.25 13.54
CA ALA A 215 -9.63 18.05 14.13
C ALA A 215 -8.48 18.08 13.11
N GLY A 216 -8.74 18.32 11.82
CA GLY A 216 -7.75 18.54 10.77
C GLY A 216 -7.42 17.33 9.90
N TYR A 217 -8.11 16.20 10.09
CA TYR A 217 -7.90 14.98 9.31
C TYR A 217 -8.70 15.00 8.00
N THR A 218 -8.32 15.89 7.08
CA THR A 218 -9.07 16.16 5.82
C THR A 218 -8.23 15.99 4.55
N ARG A 219 -6.99 15.50 4.66
CA ARG A 219 -6.05 15.48 3.53
C ARG A 219 -6.50 14.51 2.44
N THR A 220 -6.39 14.94 1.19
CA THR A 220 -6.81 14.14 0.03
C THR A 220 -5.79 13.07 -0.38
N ASP A 221 -4.59 13.10 0.20
CA ASP A 221 -3.58 12.05 0.09
C ASP A 221 -3.57 11.15 1.33
N ARG A 222 -4.71 11.00 2.01
CA ARG A 222 -4.87 10.16 3.19
C ARG A 222 -6.04 9.19 3.10
N LYS A 223 -5.79 7.97 3.58
CA LYS A 223 -6.83 7.07 4.10
C LYS A 223 -6.65 7.03 5.62
N TYR A 224 -7.70 7.32 6.37
CA TYR A 224 -7.65 7.35 7.83
C TYR A 224 -8.18 6.03 8.38
N LEU A 225 -7.28 5.18 8.90
CA LEU A 225 -7.65 3.95 9.60
C LEU A 225 -7.85 4.27 11.08
N GLN A 226 -9.12 4.27 11.50
CA GLN A 226 -9.54 4.77 12.81
C GLN A 226 -9.87 3.60 13.74
N PHE A 227 -9.08 3.47 14.80
CA PHE A 227 -9.45 2.67 15.96
C PHE A 227 -10.21 3.58 16.93
N VAL A 228 -11.53 3.44 16.95
CA VAL A 228 -12.44 4.33 17.66
C VAL A 228 -12.80 3.73 19.02
N ASP A 229 -12.65 4.51 20.09
CA ASP A 229 -12.97 4.13 21.46
C ASP A 229 -14.48 4.25 21.74
N ALA A 230 -15.25 3.52 20.93
CA ALA A 230 -16.70 3.44 21.00
C ALA A 230 -17.14 1.96 20.92
N ALA A 231 -18.43 1.73 21.15
CA ALA A 231 -19.08 0.44 20.99
C ALA A 231 -20.38 0.62 20.19
N VAL A 232 -20.28 1.31 19.05
CA VAL A 232 -21.41 1.57 18.14
C VAL A 232 -21.37 0.60 16.97
N TYR A 233 -20.20 0.44 16.33
CA TYR A 233 -20.01 -0.42 15.17
C TYR A 233 -19.16 -1.64 15.55
N CYS A 234 -19.07 -2.63 14.66
CA CYS A 234 -17.86 -3.47 14.63
C CYS A 234 -16.84 -2.84 13.70
N GLY A 235 -17.27 -2.60 12.46
CA GLY A 235 -16.57 -1.78 11.49
C GLY A 235 -17.53 -1.10 10.51
N ILE A 236 -17.03 -0.05 9.86
CA ILE A 236 -17.68 0.66 8.76
C ILE A 236 -16.61 1.42 7.97
N GLY A 237 -16.71 1.41 6.65
CA GLY A 237 -15.66 1.90 5.76
C GLY A 237 -16.19 2.70 4.58
N GLY A 238 -15.39 3.66 4.13
CA GLY A 238 -15.65 4.36 2.88
C GLY A 238 -15.52 3.41 1.68
N PHE A 239 -16.41 3.53 0.71
CA PHE A 239 -16.46 2.64 -0.46
C PHE A 239 -16.77 3.43 -1.72
N ALA A 240 -15.79 3.57 -2.61
CA ALA A 240 -15.99 4.37 -3.81
C ALA A 240 -16.85 3.67 -4.88
N GLY A 241 -16.84 2.33 -4.97
CA GLY A 241 -17.52 1.59 -6.05
C GLY A 241 -17.04 1.96 -7.46
N ASP A 242 -15.83 2.52 -7.60
CA ASP A 242 -15.25 2.89 -8.89
C ASP A 242 -14.46 1.72 -9.47
N THR A 243 -14.92 1.21 -10.61
CA THR A 243 -14.37 0.03 -11.27
C THR A 243 -13.30 0.39 -12.32
N THR A 244 -13.03 1.68 -12.54
CA THR A 244 -12.15 2.16 -13.60
C THR A 244 -10.69 1.73 -13.36
N LYS A 245 -10.08 1.00 -14.31
CA LYS A 245 -8.65 0.64 -14.27
C LYS A 245 -7.75 1.82 -14.68
N SER A 246 -7.55 2.77 -13.77
CA SER A 246 -6.74 3.97 -13.99
C SER A 246 -6.24 4.54 -12.67
N ASP A 247 -5.15 5.31 -12.72
CA ASP A 247 -4.68 6.14 -11.60
C ASP A 247 -5.73 7.18 -11.18
N SER A 248 -6.66 7.55 -12.06
CA SER A 248 -7.78 8.45 -11.78
C SER A 248 -8.93 7.83 -11.00
N ASN A 249 -8.88 6.52 -10.73
CA ASN A 249 -9.89 5.85 -9.93
C ASN A 249 -10.07 6.55 -8.57
N ARG A 250 -11.32 6.73 -8.13
CA ARG A 250 -11.63 7.45 -6.88
C ARG A 250 -11.02 6.81 -5.64
N SER A 251 -10.82 5.49 -5.64
CA SER A 251 -10.12 4.78 -4.56
C SER A 251 -8.65 5.18 -4.41
N ASN A 252 -8.04 5.82 -5.41
CA ASN A 252 -6.68 6.39 -5.35
C ASN A 252 -6.63 7.81 -4.77
N VAL A 253 -7.73 8.33 -4.24
CA VAL A 253 -7.84 9.66 -3.64
C VAL A 253 -8.53 9.55 -2.28
N GLY A 254 -8.26 10.48 -1.38
CA GLY A 254 -8.97 10.65 -0.13
C GLY A 254 -9.54 12.08 0.01
N PRO A 255 -9.88 12.52 1.23
CA PRO A 255 -9.83 11.72 2.45
C PRO A 255 -10.88 10.60 2.40
N GLU A 256 -10.49 9.42 2.84
CA GLU A 256 -11.40 8.29 3.07
C GLU A 256 -11.17 7.73 4.47
N TYR A 257 -12.20 7.10 5.04
CA TYR A 257 -12.22 6.73 6.45
C TYR A 257 -12.62 5.27 6.61
N ALA A 258 -11.79 4.51 7.32
CA ALA A 258 -12.08 3.17 7.80
C ALA A 258 -12.21 3.24 9.31
N ARG A 259 -13.27 2.66 9.89
CA ARG A 259 -13.55 2.73 11.34
C ARG A 259 -13.67 1.32 11.89
N ALA A 260 -12.95 1.03 12.97
CA ALA A 260 -13.13 -0.16 13.80
C ALA A 260 -13.31 0.25 15.26
N ASP A 261 -14.36 -0.24 15.89
CA ASP A 261 -14.73 0.11 17.27
C ASP A 261 -14.16 -0.89 18.28
N ARG A 262 -14.16 -0.52 19.57
CA ARG A 262 -13.39 -1.17 20.65
C ARG A 262 -13.58 -2.68 20.72
N GLY A 263 -14.81 -3.17 20.65
CA GLY A 263 -15.10 -4.61 20.73
C GLY A 263 -14.56 -5.43 19.56
N CYS A 264 -14.18 -4.74 18.48
CA CYS A 264 -13.74 -5.31 17.24
C CYS A 264 -12.35 -4.88 16.80
N TRP A 265 -11.54 -4.19 17.63
CA TRP A 265 -10.15 -3.89 17.24
C TRP A 265 -9.37 -5.21 17.05
N ASN A 266 -9.21 -5.58 15.80
CA ASN A 266 -8.43 -6.70 15.32
C ASN A 266 -7.95 -6.40 13.90
N ALA A 267 -6.94 -7.13 13.44
CA ALA A 267 -6.32 -6.86 12.14
C ALA A 267 -7.21 -7.22 10.95
N GLY A 268 -8.05 -8.26 11.06
CA GLY A 268 -8.99 -8.66 10.00
C GLY A 268 -10.02 -7.58 9.74
N VAL A 269 -10.72 -7.11 10.77
CA VAL A 269 -11.69 -5.99 10.65
C VAL A 269 -10.99 -4.73 10.16
N ALA A 270 -9.82 -4.38 10.71
CA ALA A 270 -9.09 -3.20 10.24
C ALA A 270 -8.65 -3.32 8.77
N ALA A 271 -8.27 -4.52 8.31
CA ALA A 271 -7.90 -4.79 6.92
C ALA A 271 -9.14 -4.77 6.01
N HIS A 272 -10.28 -5.27 6.50
CA HIS A 272 -11.57 -5.25 5.82
C HIS A 272 -11.98 -3.83 5.48
N GLU A 273 -12.11 -2.99 6.50
CA GLU A 273 -12.55 -1.60 6.30
C GLU A 273 -11.55 -0.80 5.47
N LEU A 274 -10.25 -1.01 5.71
CA LEU A 274 -9.22 -0.38 4.88
C LEU A 274 -9.33 -0.86 3.42
N GLY A 275 -9.60 -2.15 3.20
CA GLY A 275 -9.81 -2.76 1.89
C GLY A 275 -10.89 -2.04 1.10
N HIS A 276 -12.02 -1.72 1.73
CA HIS A 276 -13.07 -0.92 1.11
C HIS A 276 -12.59 0.46 0.67
N THR A 277 -11.87 1.17 1.55
CA THR A 277 -11.34 2.50 1.18
C THR A 277 -10.30 2.44 0.06
N LEU A 278 -9.71 1.25 -0.17
CA LEU A 278 -8.76 0.97 -1.24
C LEU A 278 -9.43 0.42 -2.52
N GLY A 279 -10.75 0.18 -2.51
CA GLY A 279 -11.54 -0.19 -3.69
C GLY A 279 -12.02 -1.64 -3.73
N ALA A 280 -11.94 -2.39 -2.64
CA ALA A 280 -12.58 -3.70 -2.52
C ALA A 280 -14.02 -3.59 -1.97
N VAL A 281 -14.87 -4.59 -2.13
CA VAL A 281 -14.99 -5.38 -3.36
C VAL A 281 -15.90 -4.58 -4.29
N ASN A 282 -15.52 -4.41 -5.55
CA ASN A 282 -16.41 -3.72 -6.48
C ASN A 282 -17.61 -4.63 -6.81
N ASN A 283 -18.83 -4.09 -6.86
CA ASN A 283 -20.05 -4.90 -7.00
C ASN A 283 -20.18 -5.68 -8.32
N ASN A 284 -19.38 -5.35 -9.32
CA ASN A 284 -19.30 -6.07 -10.58
C ASN A 284 -18.15 -7.09 -10.62
N ALA A 285 -17.50 -7.36 -9.48
CA ALA A 285 -16.52 -8.43 -9.36
C ALA A 285 -17.17 -9.80 -9.63
N PRO A 286 -16.47 -10.76 -10.27
CA PRO A 286 -17.05 -12.03 -10.70
C PRO A 286 -17.68 -12.88 -9.58
N ASN A 287 -17.11 -12.83 -8.38
CA ASN A 287 -17.64 -13.51 -7.19
C ASN A 287 -18.10 -12.53 -6.11
N GLY A 288 -18.44 -11.29 -6.50
CA GLY A 288 -19.02 -10.28 -5.61
C GLY A 288 -20.46 -10.61 -5.21
N SER A 289 -20.81 -10.29 -3.96
CA SER A 289 -22.19 -10.40 -3.45
C SER A 289 -23.14 -9.34 -4.02
N GLY A 290 -22.58 -8.31 -4.66
CA GLY A 290 -23.29 -7.10 -5.09
C GLY A 290 -23.50 -6.06 -3.99
N TYR A 291 -22.99 -6.30 -2.78
CA TYR A 291 -23.09 -5.39 -1.62
C TYR A 291 -21.71 -4.93 -1.11
N ALA A 292 -20.73 -4.88 -2.02
CA ALA A 292 -19.33 -4.56 -1.79
C ALA A 292 -18.49 -5.63 -1.07
N HIS A 293 -19.04 -6.83 -0.88
CA HIS A 293 -18.37 -8.01 -0.35
C HIS A 293 -18.22 -9.10 -1.41
N CYS A 294 -17.46 -10.15 -1.12
CA CYS A 294 -17.32 -11.34 -1.98
C CYS A 294 -18.05 -12.56 -1.40
N GLU A 295 -18.18 -13.61 -2.21
CA GLU A 295 -18.90 -14.83 -1.86
C GLU A 295 -18.02 -16.08 -1.82
N ASP A 296 -16.75 -16.00 -2.23
CA ASP A 296 -15.77 -17.08 -2.21
C ASP A 296 -14.94 -17.11 -0.91
N GLU A 297 -15.61 -17.48 0.20
CA GLU A 297 -14.98 -17.78 1.49
C GLU A 297 -13.78 -18.74 1.28
N TRP A 298 -12.58 -18.52 1.83
CA TRP A 298 -12.16 -17.90 3.09
C TRP A 298 -11.27 -16.67 2.82
N ASP A 299 -11.83 -15.48 2.91
CA ASP A 299 -11.05 -14.24 2.85
C ASP A 299 -11.65 -13.12 3.69
N VAL A 300 -10.86 -12.07 3.89
CA VAL A 300 -11.22 -10.95 4.77
C VAL A 300 -12.46 -10.20 4.30
N MET A 301 -12.76 -10.15 3.00
CA MET A 301 -13.87 -9.37 2.43
C MET A 301 -15.14 -10.20 2.17
N CYS A 302 -15.07 -11.51 2.35
CA CYS A 302 -16.17 -12.43 2.05
C CYS A 302 -16.99 -12.75 3.29
N TYR A 303 -18.27 -12.37 3.28
CA TYR A 303 -19.23 -12.93 4.21
C TYR A 303 -20.67 -12.75 3.71
N LYS A 304 -21.60 -13.36 4.45
CA LYS A 304 -23.02 -13.37 4.10
C LYS A 304 -23.70 -12.04 4.45
N ASP A 305 -23.91 -11.19 3.45
CA ASP A 305 -24.60 -9.90 3.61
C ASP A 305 -26.07 -10.01 3.99
N ASN A 306 -26.78 -10.96 3.38
CA ASN A 306 -28.20 -11.16 3.64
C ASN A 306 -28.60 -12.63 3.51
N ALA A 307 -29.87 -12.95 3.82
CA ALA A 307 -30.38 -14.32 3.81
C ALA A 307 -30.19 -15.04 2.46
N ASN A 308 -30.17 -14.30 1.35
CA ASN A 308 -30.08 -14.81 -0.02
C ASN A 308 -28.64 -14.90 -0.55
N THR A 309 -27.66 -14.25 0.11
CA THR A 309 -26.24 -14.40 -0.23
C THR A 309 -25.80 -15.86 0.00
N VAL A 310 -25.22 -16.49 -1.03
CA VAL A 310 -24.79 -17.89 -0.98
C VAL A 310 -23.27 -17.92 -0.99
N ILE A 311 -22.70 -18.24 0.16
CA ILE A 311 -21.27 -18.39 0.30
C ILE A 311 -20.78 -19.70 -0.34
N ARG A 312 -19.72 -19.60 -1.12
CA ARG A 312 -19.07 -20.70 -1.84
C ARG A 312 -17.70 -20.96 -1.23
N TYR A 313 -17.50 -22.16 -0.70
CA TYR A 313 -16.20 -22.61 -0.18
C TYR A 313 -15.30 -23.09 -1.33
N VAL A 314 -14.84 -22.14 -2.15
CA VAL A 314 -13.94 -22.43 -3.27
C VAL A 314 -12.49 -22.61 -2.77
N CYS A 315 -12.19 -21.99 -1.63
CA CYS A 315 -10.89 -21.99 -1.01
C CYS A 315 -10.65 -23.22 -0.16
N SER A 316 -9.59 -23.98 -0.48
CA SER A 316 -9.30 -25.25 0.20
C SER A 316 -8.66 -25.12 1.58
N ASP A 317 -8.21 -23.93 1.98
CA ASP A 317 -7.49 -23.70 3.24
C ASP A 317 -8.15 -22.60 4.09
N GLN A 318 -8.73 -23.00 5.22
CA GLN A 318 -9.33 -22.10 6.21
C GLN A 318 -8.30 -21.16 6.86
N ALA A 319 -7.00 -21.47 6.80
CA ALA A 319 -5.95 -20.56 7.25
C ALA A 319 -5.87 -19.26 6.41
N HIS A 320 -6.51 -19.22 5.24
CA HIS A 320 -6.60 -18.04 4.39
C HIS A 320 -7.73 -17.06 4.75
N ASP A 321 -8.53 -17.34 5.79
CA ASP A 321 -9.56 -16.43 6.32
C ASP A 321 -9.01 -15.04 6.73
N GLN A 322 -7.69 -14.90 6.82
CA GLN A 322 -6.97 -13.64 7.04
C GLN A 322 -6.17 -13.17 5.80
N ARG A 323 -6.59 -13.56 4.60
CA ARG A 323 -6.00 -13.14 3.30
C ARG A 323 -6.99 -12.29 2.52
N LEU A 324 -6.48 -11.67 1.47
CA LEU A 324 -7.27 -10.91 0.50
C LEU A 324 -7.44 -11.72 -0.78
N ASP A 325 -8.68 -11.75 -1.27
CA ASP A 325 -9.12 -12.28 -2.56
C ASP A 325 -8.64 -13.72 -2.70
N CYS A 326 -9.26 -14.59 -1.92
CA CYS A 326 -9.00 -16.00 -2.10
C CYS A 326 -9.46 -16.40 -3.52
N ASN A 327 -8.72 -17.27 -4.21
CA ASN A 327 -8.90 -17.57 -5.65
C ASN A 327 -8.46 -16.44 -6.63
N HIS A 328 -8.25 -15.22 -6.13
CA HIS A 328 -7.52 -14.12 -6.78
C HIS A 328 -8.18 -13.54 -8.05
N ASP A 329 -9.51 -13.52 -8.11
CA ASP A 329 -10.26 -13.10 -9.30
C ASP A 329 -11.21 -11.92 -9.08
N ASP A 330 -11.36 -11.45 -7.84
CA ASP A 330 -12.37 -10.44 -7.50
C ASP A 330 -11.85 -9.03 -7.30
N TYR A 331 -10.78 -8.84 -6.52
CA TYR A 331 -10.36 -7.50 -6.09
C TYR A 331 -8.86 -7.32 -5.85
N TYR A 332 -8.06 -8.37 -5.71
CA TYR A 332 -6.66 -8.32 -5.32
C TYR A 332 -5.80 -9.42 -5.98
N HIS A 333 -5.07 -9.05 -7.04
CA HIS A 333 -4.11 -9.97 -7.68
C HIS A 333 -2.88 -9.20 -8.20
N THR A 334 -1.65 -9.59 -7.85
CA THR A 334 -0.47 -8.80 -8.24
C THR A 334 0.03 -9.01 -9.66
N ASN A 335 -0.27 -10.16 -10.26
CA ASN A 335 0.08 -10.51 -11.63
C ASN A 335 -1.12 -11.09 -12.43
N PRO A 336 -2.23 -10.34 -12.60
CA PRO A 336 -3.46 -10.89 -13.17
C PRO A 336 -3.25 -11.34 -14.63
N GLY A 337 -3.78 -12.50 -14.98
CA GLY A 337 -3.73 -13.02 -16.34
C GLY A 337 -4.40 -12.07 -17.35
N ALA A 338 -3.85 -11.99 -18.56
CA ALA A 338 -4.43 -11.16 -19.61
C ALA A 338 -5.88 -11.58 -19.90
N GLY A 339 -6.80 -10.61 -19.92
CA GLY A 339 -8.24 -10.85 -20.14
C GLY A 339 -9.03 -11.21 -18.87
N SER A 340 -8.39 -11.34 -17.70
CA SER A 340 -9.14 -11.48 -16.44
C SER A 340 -9.85 -10.18 -16.05
N TYR A 341 -10.80 -10.29 -15.11
CA TYR A 341 -11.46 -9.14 -14.52
C TYR A 341 -10.44 -8.13 -13.99
N LEU A 342 -9.48 -8.58 -13.16
CA LEU A 342 -8.46 -7.71 -12.55
C LEU A 342 -7.39 -7.16 -13.50
N ALA A 343 -7.32 -7.67 -14.73
CA ALA A 343 -6.54 -7.06 -15.82
C ALA A 343 -7.28 -5.88 -16.48
N THR A 344 -8.61 -5.82 -16.36
CA THR A 344 -9.49 -4.89 -17.09
C THR A 344 -10.16 -3.86 -16.17
N TYR A 345 -10.47 -4.25 -14.93
CA TYR A 345 -11.13 -3.43 -13.91
C TYR A 345 -10.18 -3.14 -12.75
N PHE A 346 -10.56 -2.16 -11.93
CA PHE A 346 -9.75 -1.71 -10.81
C PHE A 346 -9.36 -2.88 -9.90
N ASN A 347 -8.07 -2.96 -9.61
CA ASN A 347 -7.46 -4.00 -8.80
C ASN A 347 -6.80 -3.32 -7.63
N VAL A 348 -7.15 -3.72 -6.41
CA VAL A 348 -6.62 -3.11 -5.19
C VAL A 348 -5.11 -3.25 -5.11
N ALA A 349 -4.51 -4.30 -5.69
CA ALA A 349 -3.06 -4.40 -5.79
C ALA A 349 -2.42 -3.27 -6.61
N ASP A 350 -3.17 -2.55 -7.46
CA ASP A 350 -2.66 -1.38 -8.17
C ASP A 350 -2.89 -0.05 -7.47
N ASN A 351 -3.58 -0.05 -6.31
CA ASN A 351 -3.92 1.15 -5.59
C ASN A 351 -2.66 1.95 -5.19
N LEU A 352 -2.71 3.27 -5.41
CA LEU A 352 -1.60 4.19 -5.20
C LEU A 352 -1.28 4.44 -3.71
N PHE A 353 -2.06 3.91 -2.77
CA PHE A 353 -1.76 3.83 -1.33
C PHE A 353 -1.03 2.54 -0.93
N LEU A 354 -0.69 1.67 -1.88
CA LEU A 354 0.18 0.52 -1.66
C LEU A 354 1.57 0.74 -2.28
N ILE A 355 2.59 0.17 -1.67
CA ILE A 355 3.97 0.13 -2.17
C ILE A 355 4.12 -1.10 -3.06
N LYS A 356 4.56 -0.93 -4.31
CA LYS A 356 4.81 -2.05 -5.25
C LYS A 356 6.23 -2.59 -5.09
N GLY A 357 6.39 -3.91 -5.08
CA GLY A 357 7.70 -4.58 -5.12
C GLY A 357 8.47 -4.53 -3.80
N GLY A 358 7.75 -4.66 -2.67
CA GLY A 358 8.20 -4.52 -1.28
C GLY A 358 9.71 -4.55 -1.08
N GLY A 359 10.22 -3.32 -0.97
CA GLY A 359 11.63 -3.03 -0.87
C GLY A 359 12.36 -3.98 0.08
N VAL A 360 13.58 -4.33 -0.33
CA VAL A 360 14.69 -4.64 0.56
C VAL A 360 14.51 -3.90 1.88
N SER A 361 14.36 -4.66 2.97
CA SER A 361 14.39 -4.14 4.34
C SER A 361 15.70 -3.37 4.56
N PRO A 362 15.67 -2.08 4.94
CA PRO A 362 16.80 -1.46 5.62
C PRO A 362 16.53 -1.53 7.13
N SER A 363 17.32 -2.34 7.83
CA SER A 363 17.65 -2.06 9.23
C SER A 363 18.36 -0.69 9.31
N PRO A 364 18.25 0.04 10.44
CA PRO A 364 17.89 1.45 10.46
C PRO A 364 18.91 2.36 9.79
N SER A 365 18.47 3.19 8.86
CA SER A 365 19.01 4.54 8.71
C SER A 365 17.97 5.45 8.06
N SER A 366 17.39 6.32 8.88
CA SER A 366 16.78 7.63 8.53
C SER A 366 16.34 7.85 7.07
N THR A 367 15.02 7.79 6.89
CA THR A 367 14.15 8.75 6.18
C THR A 367 14.82 9.94 5.48
N PRO A 368 14.32 10.37 4.30
CA PRO A 368 14.43 11.79 4.00
C PRO A 368 13.10 12.41 3.50
N SER A 369 12.50 13.23 4.38
CA SER A 369 11.63 14.37 4.06
C SER A 369 12.37 15.33 3.16
N GLY A 370 12.34 15.13 1.84
CA GLY A 370 13.20 15.90 0.93
C GLY A 370 14.61 16.07 1.49
N GLY A 371 15.15 15.00 2.08
CA GLY A 371 16.07 15.09 3.21
C GLY A 371 17.26 15.97 2.91
N LEU A 372 17.71 16.68 3.94
CA LEU A 372 18.98 17.36 3.93
C LEU A 372 20.10 16.31 3.78
N PHE A 373 20.57 16.10 2.55
CA PHE A 373 21.68 15.18 2.22
C PHE A 373 22.85 15.95 1.63
N ARG A 374 24.04 15.37 1.67
CA ARG A 374 25.22 15.85 0.94
C ARG A 374 25.38 15.01 -0.32
N LEU A 375 25.81 15.63 -1.41
CA LEU A 375 26.24 14.92 -2.62
C LEU A 375 27.76 14.75 -2.57
N VAL A 376 28.23 13.54 -2.25
CA VAL A 376 29.64 13.19 -2.19
C VAL A 376 30.09 12.64 -3.54
N ASN A 377 31.08 13.26 -4.16
CA ASN A 377 31.60 12.85 -5.46
C ASN A 377 32.38 11.54 -5.36
N GLY A 378 32.12 10.61 -6.28
CA GLY A 378 32.71 9.27 -6.28
C GLY A 378 34.19 9.22 -6.62
N ALA A 379 34.77 10.25 -7.25
CA ALA A 379 36.20 10.31 -7.55
C ALA A 379 37.01 11.03 -6.47
N SER A 380 36.51 12.14 -5.93
CA SER A 380 37.26 12.97 -4.97
C SER A 380 36.93 12.68 -3.50
N GLY A 381 35.76 12.12 -3.20
CA GLY A 381 35.23 12.07 -1.84
C GLY A 381 34.80 13.43 -1.28
N SER A 382 34.89 14.50 -2.09
CA SER A 382 34.45 15.85 -1.73
C SER A 382 32.95 16.04 -1.97
N CYS A 383 32.35 16.97 -1.24
CA CYS A 383 30.93 17.29 -1.31
C CYS A 383 30.65 18.39 -2.35
N LEU A 384 29.47 18.35 -2.99
CA LEU A 384 28.91 19.51 -3.68
C LEU A 384 28.76 20.65 -2.67
N ASP A 385 29.28 21.83 -3.01
CA ASP A 385 29.46 22.93 -2.08
C ASP A 385 29.12 24.28 -2.73
N VAL A 386 28.45 25.15 -1.95
CA VAL A 386 28.27 26.56 -2.26
C VAL A 386 29.47 27.33 -1.67
N PRO A 387 30.37 27.88 -2.51
CA PRO A 387 31.61 28.47 -2.05
C PRO A 387 31.37 29.61 -1.06
N ASN A 388 32.05 29.54 0.09
CA ASN A 388 31.94 30.54 1.17
C ASN A 388 30.50 30.79 1.66
N SER A 389 29.60 29.81 1.51
CA SER A 389 28.17 29.97 1.81
C SER A 389 27.50 31.13 1.05
N ASN A 390 28.05 31.54 -0.09
CA ASN A 390 27.54 32.68 -0.86
C ASN A 390 26.23 32.34 -1.58
N SER A 391 25.10 32.71 -0.96
CA SER A 391 23.76 32.45 -1.48
C SER A 391 23.32 33.42 -2.59
N ALA A 392 24.19 34.25 -3.17
CA ALA A 392 23.84 35.12 -4.30
C ALA A 392 23.40 34.31 -5.55
N ASN A 393 22.50 34.88 -6.37
CA ASN A 393 22.17 34.26 -7.67
C ASN A 393 23.39 34.30 -8.58
N GLY A 394 23.63 33.20 -9.29
CA GLY A 394 24.78 33.05 -10.18
C GLY A 394 26.05 32.55 -9.48
N THR A 395 26.05 32.31 -8.17
CA THR A 395 27.16 31.62 -7.49
C THR A 395 27.33 30.24 -8.11
N GLN A 396 28.46 29.99 -8.76
CA GLN A 396 28.78 28.69 -9.34
C GLN A 396 29.18 27.71 -8.23
N LEU A 397 28.63 26.51 -8.25
CA LEU A 397 28.94 25.48 -7.27
C LEU A 397 30.31 24.87 -7.54
N ILE A 398 30.90 24.33 -6.49
CA ILE A 398 32.20 23.64 -6.51
C ILE A 398 32.08 22.27 -5.84
N ILE A 399 33.15 21.48 -5.91
CA ILE A 399 33.41 20.43 -4.92
C ILE A 399 34.35 20.95 -3.82
N TRP A 400 34.10 20.58 -2.57
CA TRP A 400 34.94 20.92 -1.43
C TRP A 400 34.93 19.82 -0.37
N THR A 401 35.95 19.76 0.48
CA THR A 401 36.00 18.83 1.61
C THR A 401 34.70 18.87 2.40
N CYS A 402 34.08 17.70 2.59
CA CYS A 402 32.85 17.58 3.36
C CYS A 402 33.07 18.09 4.79
N ASN A 403 32.34 19.12 5.20
CA ASN A 403 32.51 19.83 6.47
C ASN A 403 31.23 19.90 7.31
N GLY A 404 30.11 19.44 6.77
CA GLY A 404 28.84 19.38 7.47
C GLY A 404 28.02 20.66 7.49
N GLY A 405 28.54 21.76 6.95
CA GLY A 405 27.88 23.06 6.91
C GLY A 405 26.65 23.11 6.01
N ALA A 406 25.78 24.09 6.26
CA ALA A 406 24.55 24.32 5.48
C ALA A 406 24.82 24.58 3.99
N ASN A 407 26.02 25.06 3.64
CA ASN A 407 26.46 25.29 2.27
C ASN A 407 26.79 24.01 1.49
N GLN A 408 26.80 22.84 2.14
CA GLN A 408 26.92 21.52 1.51
C GLN A 408 25.64 20.69 1.62
N ALA A 409 24.61 21.28 2.21
CA ALA A 409 23.36 20.63 2.52
C ALA A 409 22.39 20.80 1.35
N VAL A 410 22.02 19.68 0.74
CA VAL A 410 21.12 19.59 -0.40
C VAL A 410 19.76 19.10 0.08
N THR A 411 18.72 19.86 -0.22
CA THR A 411 17.31 19.48 -0.02
C THR A 411 16.71 19.14 -1.37
N ARG A 412 15.93 18.06 -1.48
CA ARG A 412 15.21 17.73 -2.73
C ARG A 412 13.72 18.00 -2.58
N THR A 413 13.19 18.87 -3.44
CA THR A 413 11.75 19.19 -3.52
C THR A 413 11.24 18.84 -4.91
N GLY A 414 10.52 17.72 -5.03
CA GLY A 414 10.15 17.16 -6.34
C GLY A 414 11.39 16.73 -7.13
N THR A 415 11.58 17.27 -8.33
CA THR A 415 12.78 17.09 -9.17
C THR A 415 13.82 18.19 -8.98
N THR A 416 13.57 19.15 -8.11
CA THR A 416 14.49 20.26 -7.85
C THR A 416 15.47 19.91 -6.73
N LEU A 417 16.75 20.28 -6.91
CA LEU A 417 17.77 20.23 -5.85
C LEU A 417 18.00 21.64 -5.32
N GLN A 418 18.00 21.81 -3.99
CA GLN A 418 18.11 23.12 -3.36
C GLN A 418 19.27 23.15 -2.35
N MET A 419 19.98 24.26 -2.29
CA MET A 419 21.01 24.56 -1.28
C MET A 419 20.87 26.02 -0.86
N LEU A 420 20.95 26.30 0.45
CA LEU A 420 20.77 27.65 1.01
C LEU A 420 19.48 28.36 0.54
N GLY A 421 18.38 27.60 0.40
CA GLY A 421 17.09 28.13 -0.05
C GLY A 421 16.99 28.49 -1.53
N LYS A 422 17.98 28.10 -2.34
CA LYS A 422 18.05 28.33 -3.79
C LYS A 422 18.20 27.05 -4.56
N CYS A 423 17.82 27.07 -5.83
CA CYS A 423 17.83 25.93 -6.72
C CYS A 423 19.18 25.76 -7.41
N LEU A 424 19.59 24.50 -7.55
CA LEU A 424 20.64 24.09 -8.47
C LEU A 424 20.17 24.33 -9.90
N ASP A 425 20.90 25.13 -10.67
CA ASP A 425 20.44 25.69 -11.93
C ASP A 425 21.52 25.53 -13.02
N ALA A 426 21.15 24.99 -14.18
CA ALA A 426 21.98 25.07 -15.37
C ALA A 426 21.87 26.48 -15.98
N TYR A 427 22.93 27.27 -15.80
CA TYR A 427 22.92 28.71 -16.02
C TYR A 427 22.38 29.12 -17.39
N GLY A 428 21.41 30.03 -17.40
CA GLY A 428 20.81 30.57 -18.62
C GLY A 428 20.04 29.52 -19.44
N ALA A 429 19.58 28.44 -18.80
CA ALA A 429 18.97 27.28 -19.47
C ALA A 429 19.87 26.64 -20.54
N GLY A 430 21.19 26.74 -20.38
CA GLY A 430 22.16 26.14 -21.27
C GLY A 430 22.08 24.60 -21.23
N THR A 431 22.18 23.97 -22.40
CA THR A 431 22.13 22.52 -22.54
C THR A 431 23.45 21.91 -22.99
N ALA A 432 24.47 22.72 -23.29
CA ALA A 432 25.74 22.27 -23.84
C ALA A 432 26.72 21.78 -22.76
N ASN A 433 27.73 21.00 -23.18
CA ASN A 433 28.88 20.69 -22.32
C ASN A 433 29.57 21.98 -21.89
N GLY A 434 29.93 22.08 -20.61
CA GLY A 434 30.53 23.26 -20.02
C GLY A 434 29.53 24.31 -19.53
N THR A 435 28.21 24.12 -19.71
CA THR A 435 27.22 25.00 -19.06
C THR A 435 27.43 24.96 -17.54
N ARG A 436 27.57 26.13 -16.93
CA ARG A 436 27.84 26.28 -15.50
C ARG A 436 26.65 25.85 -14.65
N ILE A 437 26.92 25.21 -13.52
CA ILE A 437 25.89 24.91 -12.51
C ILE A 437 25.98 25.93 -11.39
N VAL A 438 24.91 26.70 -11.21
CA VAL A 438 24.85 27.82 -10.27
C VAL A 438 23.73 27.66 -9.25
N LEU A 439 23.74 28.49 -8.21
CA LEU A 439 22.53 28.79 -7.44
C LEU A 439 21.68 29.84 -8.14
N TRP A 440 20.38 29.59 -8.18
CA TRP A 440 19.41 30.57 -8.65
C TRP A 440 18.12 30.53 -7.84
N THR A 441 17.38 31.64 -7.83
CA THR A 441 16.03 31.66 -7.29
C THR A 441 15.19 30.57 -7.95
N CYS A 442 14.51 29.77 -7.12
CA CYS A 442 13.63 28.71 -7.61
C CYS A 442 12.46 29.29 -8.39
N ASN A 443 12.33 28.92 -9.66
CA ASN A 443 11.30 29.43 -10.57
C ASN A 443 10.54 28.33 -11.32
N GLY A 444 10.85 27.05 -11.05
CA GLY A 444 10.20 25.90 -11.66
C GLY A 444 10.65 25.59 -13.09
N ALA A 445 11.57 26.37 -13.66
CA ALA A 445 12.04 26.18 -15.03
C ALA A 445 12.76 24.84 -15.22
N ALA A 446 12.73 24.30 -16.45
CA ALA A 446 13.27 22.99 -16.77
C ALA A 446 14.77 22.84 -16.47
N ASN A 447 15.54 23.92 -16.54
CA ASN A 447 16.97 23.96 -16.21
C ASN A 447 17.27 23.86 -14.70
N GLN A 448 16.24 23.87 -13.85
CA GLN A 448 16.33 23.62 -12.40
C GLN A 448 15.85 22.22 -12.00
N GLN A 449 15.49 21.39 -12.98
CA GLN A 449 14.98 20.06 -12.75
C GLN A 449 16.09 19.03 -12.96
N TRP A 450 16.25 18.13 -12.00
CA TRP A 450 17.33 17.15 -11.92
C TRP A 450 16.79 15.75 -11.65
N THR A 451 17.34 14.77 -12.36
CA THR A 451 17.11 13.36 -12.14
C THR A 451 18.28 12.78 -11.36
N LEU A 452 18.02 12.28 -10.16
CA LEU A 452 18.95 11.43 -9.42
C LEU A 452 18.78 10.00 -9.93
N ARG A 453 19.71 9.52 -10.76
CA ARG A 453 19.62 8.20 -11.40
C ARG A 453 20.12 7.09 -10.47
N THR A 454 19.65 5.86 -10.69
CA THR A 454 20.04 4.67 -9.91
C THR A 454 21.51 4.31 -10.06
N ASP A 455 22.12 4.71 -11.18
CA ASP A 455 23.54 4.56 -11.44
C ASP A 455 24.42 5.56 -10.67
N GLY A 456 23.83 6.43 -9.84
CA GLY A 456 24.53 7.44 -9.04
C GLY A 456 24.85 8.73 -9.79
N SER A 457 24.45 8.87 -11.06
CA SER A 457 24.58 10.15 -11.75
C SER A 457 23.46 11.13 -11.40
N VAL A 458 23.77 12.43 -11.43
CA VAL A 458 22.79 13.51 -11.29
C VAL A 458 22.67 14.21 -12.64
N ALA A 459 21.53 14.13 -13.29
CA ALA A 459 21.37 14.62 -14.66
C ALA A 459 20.30 15.70 -14.77
N GLY A 460 20.58 16.76 -15.53
CA GLY A 460 19.59 17.77 -15.84
C GLY A 460 18.46 17.18 -16.67
N VAL A 461 17.20 17.39 -16.26
CA VAL A 461 16.02 16.90 -17.00
C VAL A 461 15.95 17.52 -18.39
N GLN A 462 16.27 18.81 -18.50
CA GLN A 462 16.28 19.52 -19.79
C GLN A 462 17.39 19.06 -20.74
N SER A 463 18.61 18.87 -20.23
CA SER A 463 19.80 18.63 -21.06
C SER A 463 20.15 17.16 -21.23
N GLY A 464 19.66 16.28 -20.36
CA GLY A 464 20.07 14.88 -20.24
C GLY A 464 21.50 14.67 -19.71
N ARG A 465 22.27 15.75 -19.54
CA ARG A 465 23.69 15.78 -19.17
C ARG A 465 23.91 15.75 -17.67
N CYS A 466 25.08 15.26 -17.26
CA CYS A 466 25.43 14.98 -15.89
C CYS A 466 26.13 16.15 -15.19
N LEU A 467 25.82 16.35 -13.91
CA LEU A 467 26.52 17.22 -12.96
C LEU A 467 27.95 16.72 -12.78
N THR A 468 28.92 17.51 -13.25
CA THR A 468 30.30 17.07 -13.45
C THR A 468 31.29 18.11 -12.93
N PRO A 469 32.30 17.74 -12.10
CA PRO A 469 33.43 18.61 -11.82
C PRO A 469 34.20 18.88 -13.12
N THR A 470 34.60 20.12 -13.36
CA THR A 470 35.22 20.53 -14.63
C THR A 470 36.46 19.67 -14.93
N GLY A 471 36.48 19.05 -16.12
CA GLY A 471 37.55 18.13 -16.55
C GLY A 471 37.67 16.84 -15.73
N GLY A 472 36.71 16.52 -14.87
CA GLY A 472 36.79 15.40 -13.93
C GLY A 472 37.81 15.60 -12.80
N ALA A 473 38.22 16.85 -12.55
CA ALA A 473 39.22 17.15 -11.52
C ALA A 473 38.69 16.93 -10.10
N THR A 474 39.60 16.55 -9.19
CA THR A 474 39.28 16.15 -7.80
C THR A 474 39.70 17.18 -6.74
N ALA A 475 40.36 18.26 -7.14
CA ALA A 475 40.83 19.29 -6.21
C ALA A 475 39.66 20.11 -5.62
N ASN A 476 39.79 20.51 -4.35
CA ASN A 476 38.87 21.46 -3.73
C ASN A 476 38.80 22.76 -4.54
N GLY A 477 37.58 23.28 -4.73
CA GLY A 477 37.34 24.47 -5.54
C GLY A 477 37.10 24.18 -7.02
N THR A 478 37.17 22.92 -7.46
CA THR A 478 36.83 22.55 -8.84
C THR A 478 35.37 22.91 -9.11
N LEU A 479 35.14 23.67 -10.18
CA LEU A 479 33.81 24.18 -10.57
C LEU A 479 32.92 23.09 -11.17
N MET A 480 31.62 23.21 -10.92
CA MET A 480 30.59 22.31 -11.45
C MET A 480 30.03 22.78 -12.80
N VAL A 481 29.90 21.84 -13.74
CA VAL A 481 29.35 22.05 -15.09
C VAL A 481 28.41 20.90 -15.51
N LEU A 482 27.62 21.12 -16.56
CA LEU A 482 27.04 20.03 -17.35
C LEU A 482 28.10 19.39 -18.24
N SER A 483 28.09 18.07 -18.32
CA SER A 483 28.88 17.31 -19.30
C SER A 483 28.12 16.05 -19.71
N ASP A 484 28.38 15.52 -20.90
CA ASP A 484 27.81 14.26 -21.36
C ASP A 484 28.07 13.14 -20.34
N CYS A 485 27.04 12.35 -20.08
CA CYS A 485 27.13 11.26 -19.11
C CYS A 485 27.99 10.13 -19.70
N ASN A 486 29.09 9.80 -19.02
CA ASN A 486 30.07 8.82 -19.48
C ASN A 486 30.34 7.71 -18.45
N GLY A 487 29.61 7.72 -17.34
CA GLY A 487 29.65 6.68 -16.29
C GLY A 487 30.90 6.69 -15.42
N GLN A 488 31.81 7.65 -15.60
CA GLN A 488 33.05 7.75 -14.84
C GLN A 488 32.79 8.12 -13.36
N PRO A 489 33.68 7.73 -12.44
CA PRO A 489 33.50 7.99 -11.00
C PRO A 489 33.27 9.47 -10.64
N TYR A 490 33.85 10.40 -11.39
CA TYR A 490 33.68 11.84 -11.16
C TYR A 490 32.27 12.36 -11.54
N GLN A 491 31.45 11.56 -12.22
CA GLN A 491 30.02 11.83 -12.47
C GLN A 491 29.09 11.01 -11.56
N ARG A 492 29.65 10.21 -10.65
CA ARG A 492 28.91 9.43 -9.65
C ARG A 492 28.85 10.21 -8.36
N TRP A 493 27.69 10.21 -7.72
CA TRP A 493 27.42 10.94 -6.49
C TRP A 493 26.74 10.03 -5.48
N THR A 494 27.35 9.90 -4.31
CA THR A 494 26.75 9.24 -3.16
C THR A 494 25.97 10.27 -2.35
N ARG A 495 24.77 9.91 -1.91
CA ARG A 495 23.96 10.75 -1.02
C ARG A 495 24.23 10.32 0.40
N THR A 496 24.71 11.23 1.25
CA THR A 496 24.92 10.98 2.68
C THR A 496 23.98 11.86 3.49
N THR A 497 23.22 11.29 4.42
CA THR A 497 22.38 12.08 5.33
C THR A 497 23.25 12.84 6.33
N SER A 498 22.78 14.04 6.72
CA SER A 498 23.63 15.04 7.36
C SER A 498 23.95 14.77 8.82
#